data_AF-A0ABD2A1V5-F1
#
_entry.id   AF-A0ABD2A1V5-F1
#
_cell.length_a   1.000
_cell.length_b   1.000
_cell.length_c   1.000
_cell.angle_alpha   90.00
_cell.angle_beta   90.00
_cell.angle_gamma   90.00
#
_symmetry.space_group_name_H-M   'P 1'
#
loop_
_entity.id
_entity.type
_entity.pdbx_description
1 polymer ?
#
loop_
_entity_poly.entity_id
_entity_poly.type
_entity_poly.pdbx_seq_one_letter_code
_entity_poly.pdbx_strand_id
1 'polypeptide(L)'
;MLKRFVGVQFNRHVIIRMFSSKFFSESELRNILLKSFTVPSKNIDELLNLYSEKILAIPKKKIIKNCEICCKYGVITKTVENILTCLSINSHFFKHRLFLLQEMGATKIDINVVWRLSYYLNLPANKFKKRMKIPMEQHIMINMVSYINENLSDVPPLHLLDESLPVYMYYEQCFSYYIKNKFGFDDMSLKHKGRKFKSFRLMTKLINIFIESYGLDLEYIRNHLIILDMCPNQVQSALENLKDIKIANFTFHDIFKRFHEIILCDPENIKKLLESFKKYELDNKILLSCLRIFTIKNEDFVNKMDTLLTIPDLRVWCKTPRILFFIVRKNVVNERIEFFRKNDNIKWINSYLLTSDKTYFEKYNRGEFSFSKKKKYIEYILDKELGIKSKDLINKFQQHPYWNRVSFVDLDNTLCTIKENFSREDICNNIHIILYPWSIINKVLKSIQESDKYSKYTPSQQLALCLYFMEKDNHFTGDGIWNIMEEERQLKDNEKIVLGTNESSN
;
A
#
# COMPACT_ATOMS: atom_id res chain seq x y z
N MET A 1 -18.88 -12.78 -27.34
CA MET A 1 -18.24 -13.70 -26.36
C MET A 1 -16.73 -13.43 -26.18
N LEU A 2 -15.95 -13.19 -27.24
CA LEU A 2 -14.51 -12.86 -27.19
C LEU A 2 -14.14 -11.60 -26.36
N LYS A 3 -14.89 -10.49 -26.51
CA LYS A 3 -14.71 -9.26 -25.71
C LYS A 3 -14.84 -9.50 -24.19
N ARG A 4 -15.69 -10.45 -23.79
CA ARG A 4 -15.94 -10.81 -22.37
C ARG A 4 -14.78 -11.63 -21.79
N PHE A 5 -14.18 -12.55 -22.57
CA PHE A 5 -13.11 -13.42 -22.07
C PHE A 5 -11.76 -12.68 -21.90
N VAL A 6 -11.44 -11.79 -22.85
CA VAL A 6 -10.27 -10.89 -22.73
C VAL A 6 -10.50 -9.89 -21.60
N GLY A 7 -11.71 -9.32 -21.47
CA GLY A 7 -12.05 -8.42 -20.36
C GLY A 7 -11.92 -9.06 -18.97
N VAL A 8 -12.36 -10.31 -18.80
CA VAL A 8 -12.35 -11.01 -17.49
C VAL A 8 -10.93 -11.43 -17.07
N GLN A 9 -10.07 -11.87 -18.00
CA GLN A 9 -8.67 -12.18 -17.67
C GLN A 9 -7.80 -10.94 -17.50
N PHE A 10 -8.06 -9.88 -18.27
CA PHE A 10 -7.38 -8.59 -18.10
C PHE A 10 -7.72 -7.97 -16.74
N ASN A 11 -9.00 -7.96 -16.35
CA ASN A 11 -9.44 -7.42 -15.06
C ASN A 11 -8.91 -8.21 -13.85
N ARG A 12 -8.71 -9.54 -13.95
CA ARG A 12 -8.19 -10.34 -12.84
C ARG A 12 -6.68 -10.15 -12.57
N HIS A 13 -5.90 -9.61 -13.51
CA HIS A 13 -4.45 -9.41 -13.35
C HIS A 13 -4.01 -7.94 -13.42
N VAL A 14 -4.88 -7.04 -13.86
CA VAL A 14 -4.67 -5.58 -13.81
C VAL A 14 -4.90 -4.99 -12.41
N ILE A 15 -5.39 -5.77 -11.44
CA ILE A 15 -5.54 -5.34 -10.02
C ILE A 15 -4.18 -5.03 -9.33
N ILE A 16 -3.04 -5.28 -9.99
CA ILE A 16 -1.74 -4.80 -9.50
C ILE A 16 -1.45 -3.41 -10.11
N ARG A 17 -1.91 -2.38 -9.37
CA ARG A 17 -1.47 -0.96 -9.40
C ARG A 17 -0.89 -0.48 -10.74
N MET A 18 -1.77 -0.06 -11.64
CA MET A 18 -1.37 0.69 -12.83
C MET A 18 -1.10 2.14 -12.45
N PHE A 19 0.16 2.54 -12.56
CA PHE A 19 0.60 3.92 -12.36
C PHE A 19 0.44 4.67 -13.69
N SER A 20 -0.52 5.60 -13.78
CA SER A 20 -0.62 6.49 -14.95
C SER A 20 0.59 7.45 -15.00
N SER A 21 1.20 7.63 -16.15
CA SER A 21 2.13 8.74 -16.43
C SER A 21 1.54 9.56 -17.57
N LYS A 22 2.01 10.80 -17.77
CA LYS A 22 1.61 11.67 -18.91
C LYS A 22 1.28 10.86 -20.17
N PHE A 23 0.05 11.03 -20.64
CA PHE A 23 -0.48 10.33 -21.79
C PHE A 23 0.37 10.63 -23.03
N PHE A 24 0.63 9.61 -23.83
CA PHE A 24 1.12 9.80 -25.19
C PHE A 24 0.07 10.59 -26.00
N SER A 25 0.53 11.45 -26.91
CA SER A 25 -0.31 11.71 -28.08
C SER A 25 -0.42 10.41 -28.88
N GLU A 26 -1.58 10.16 -29.46
CA GLU A 26 -1.82 8.93 -30.23
C GLU A 26 -0.78 8.75 -31.36
N SER A 27 -0.32 9.86 -31.95
CA SER A 27 0.75 9.90 -32.94
C SER A 27 2.12 9.46 -32.41
N GLU A 28 2.53 9.90 -31.22
CA GLU A 28 3.78 9.45 -30.59
C GLU A 28 3.76 7.94 -30.30
N LEU A 29 2.64 7.45 -29.74
CA LEU A 29 2.47 6.03 -29.42
C LEU A 29 2.54 5.19 -30.70
N ARG A 30 1.82 5.62 -31.75
CA ARG A 30 1.84 4.97 -33.06
C ARG A 30 3.25 4.85 -33.61
N ASN A 31 4.03 5.92 -33.57
CA ASN A 31 5.41 5.93 -34.06
C ASN A 31 6.33 4.96 -33.29
N ILE A 32 6.18 4.89 -31.97
CA ILE A 32 6.93 3.94 -31.14
C ILE A 32 6.56 2.50 -31.50
N LEU A 33 5.27 2.19 -31.65
CA LEU A 33 4.80 0.85 -31.99
C LEU A 33 5.28 0.43 -33.39
N LEU A 34 5.20 1.32 -34.39
CA LEU A 34 5.68 1.07 -35.75
C LEU A 34 7.18 0.81 -35.80
N LYS A 35 7.97 1.56 -35.02
CA LYS A 35 9.42 1.36 -34.95
C LYS A 35 9.81 0.06 -34.23
N SER A 36 8.98 -0.39 -33.30
CA SER A 36 9.32 -1.50 -32.40
C SER A 36 8.83 -2.86 -32.87
N PHE A 37 7.75 -2.90 -33.64
CA PHE A 37 7.13 -4.14 -34.08
C PHE A 37 7.17 -4.28 -35.59
N THR A 38 7.59 -5.45 -36.08
CA THR A 38 7.55 -5.82 -37.50
C THR A 38 6.14 -6.25 -37.90
N VAL A 39 5.17 -5.35 -37.77
CA VAL A 39 3.75 -5.62 -38.00
C VAL A 39 3.20 -4.57 -38.97
N PRO A 40 2.29 -4.93 -39.90
CA PRO A 40 1.68 -3.97 -40.81
C PRO A 40 1.05 -2.79 -40.06
N SER A 41 1.21 -1.57 -40.60
CA SER A 41 0.65 -0.34 -40.02
C SER A 41 -0.85 -0.46 -39.72
N LYS A 42 -1.60 -1.13 -40.60
CA LYS A 42 -3.02 -1.42 -40.45
C LYS A 42 -3.36 -2.10 -39.11
N ASN A 43 -2.52 -3.01 -38.62
CA ASN A 43 -2.76 -3.71 -37.35
C ASN A 43 -2.48 -2.81 -36.14
N ILE A 44 -1.55 -1.85 -36.26
CA ILE A 44 -1.29 -0.86 -35.21
C ILE A 44 -2.43 0.16 -35.16
N ASP A 45 -2.94 0.56 -36.32
CA ASP A 45 -4.11 1.44 -36.42
C ASP A 45 -5.36 0.76 -35.84
N GLU A 46 -5.57 -0.53 -36.15
CA GLU A 46 -6.62 -1.35 -35.54
C GLU A 46 -6.46 -1.49 -34.01
N LEU A 47 -5.23 -1.68 -33.51
CA LEU A 47 -4.93 -1.74 -32.08
C LEU A 47 -5.33 -0.45 -31.36
N LEU A 48 -4.96 0.70 -31.92
CA LEU A 48 -5.28 2.01 -31.35
C LEU A 48 -6.79 2.26 -31.38
N ASN A 49 -7.46 1.96 -32.50
CA ASN A 49 -8.92 2.11 -32.61
C ASN A 49 -9.71 1.23 -31.64
N LEU A 50 -9.28 -0.01 -31.41
CA LEU A 50 -10.01 -0.97 -30.57
C LEU A 50 -9.66 -0.87 -29.07
N TYR A 51 -8.47 -0.38 -28.73
CA TYR A 51 -7.93 -0.48 -27.36
C TYR A 51 -7.22 0.79 -26.85
N SER A 52 -7.41 1.95 -27.49
CA SER A 52 -6.81 3.24 -27.11
C SER A 52 -6.84 3.48 -25.60
N GLU A 53 -8.02 3.45 -24.97
CA GLU A 53 -8.20 3.70 -23.53
C GLU A 53 -7.34 2.77 -22.67
N LYS A 54 -7.28 1.47 -23.01
CA LYS A 54 -6.52 0.47 -22.25
C LYS A 54 -5.02 0.64 -22.40
N ILE A 55 -4.56 1.02 -23.59
CA ILE A 55 -3.13 1.23 -23.86
C ILE A 55 -2.67 2.54 -23.23
N LEU A 56 -3.50 3.57 -23.30
CA LEU A 56 -3.27 4.86 -22.65
C LEU A 56 -3.18 4.75 -21.12
N ALA A 57 -3.84 3.76 -20.52
CA ALA A 57 -3.68 3.44 -19.09
C ALA A 57 -2.33 2.80 -18.72
N ILE A 58 -1.55 2.30 -19.69
CA ILE A 58 -0.24 1.67 -19.45
C ILE A 58 0.84 2.76 -19.37
N PRO A 59 1.70 2.76 -18.33
CA PRO A 59 2.76 3.77 -18.21
C PRO A 59 3.72 3.79 -19.41
N LYS A 60 4.06 4.98 -19.88
CA LYS A 60 4.94 5.23 -21.05
C LYS A 60 6.28 4.49 -20.94
N LYS A 61 6.93 4.59 -19.78
CA LYS A 61 8.20 3.90 -19.48
C LYS A 61 8.09 2.38 -19.68
N LYS A 62 6.94 1.78 -19.36
CA LYS A 62 6.70 0.33 -19.50
C LYS A 62 6.52 -0.08 -20.96
N ILE A 63 5.75 0.69 -21.73
CA ILE A 63 5.53 0.46 -23.17
C ILE A 63 6.88 0.45 -23.89
N ILE A 64 7.67 1.52 -23.74
CA ILE A 64 8.99 1.67 -24.37
C ILE A 64 9.88 0.48 -24.01
N LYS A 65 9.96 0.12 -22.74
CA LYS A 65 10.81 -0.97 -22.27
C LYS A 65 10.39 -2.34 -22.81
N ASN A 66 9.10 -2.63 -22.89
CA ASN A 66 8.62 -3.90 -23.43
C ASN A 66 8.89 -3.99 -24.94
N CYS A 67 8.70 -2.88 -25.65
CA CYS A 67 9.08 -2.76 -27.06
C CYS A 67 10.57 -3.03 -27.27
N GLU A 68 11.45 -2.40 -26.49
CA GLU A 68 12.91 -2.62 -26.55
C GLU A 68 13.29 -4.09 -26.30
N ILE A 69 12.63 -4.75 -25.34
CA ILE A 69 12.83 -6.18 -25.08
C ILE A 69 12.44 -7.01 -26.32
N CYS A 70 11.30 -6.72 -26.94
CA CYS A 70 10.88 -7.43 -28.15
C CYS A 70 11.87 -7.26 -29.30
N CYS A 71 12.30 -6.02 -29.58
CA CYS A 71 13.25 -5.75 -30.65
C CYS A 71 14.59 -6.44 -30.39
N LYS A 72 15.14 -6.27 -29.18
CA LYS A 72 16.48 -6.75 -28.83
C LYS A 72 16.60 -8.27 -28.87
N TYR A 73 15.54 -8.99 -28.53
CA TYR A 73 15.56 -10.45 -28.43
C TYR A 73 14.69 -11.15 -29.49
N GLY A 74 14.23 -10.42 -30.52
CA GLY A 74 13.50 -10.99 -31.65
C GLY A 74 12.18 -11.67 -31.27
N VAL A 75 11.43 -11.12 -30.32
CA VAL A 75 10.15 -11.71 -29.87
C VAL A 75 9.09 -11.52 -30.95
N ILE A 76 8.43 -12.61 -31.33
CA ILE A 76 7.47 -12.63 -32.43
C ILE A 76 6.10 -12.13 -31.94
N THR A 77 5.61 -11.04 -32.54
CA THR A 77 4.30 -10.44 -32.29
C THR A 77 3.49 -10.34 -33.59
N LYS A 78 2.73 -11.38 -33.95
CA LYS A 78 2.06 -11.45 -35.26
C LYS A 78 0.70 -10.75 -35.32
N THR A 79 -0.02 -10.70 -34.20
CA THR A 79 -1.41 -10.24 -34.13
C THR A 79 -1.56 -9.01 -33.24
N VAL A 80 -2.66 -8.29 -33.39
CA VAL A 80 -3.06 -7.17 -32.51
C VAL A 80 -3.10 -7.62 -31.04
N GLU A 81 -3.65 -8.80 -30.77
CA GLU A 81 -3.72 -9.39 -29.43
C GLU A 81 -2.33 -9.68 -28.83
N ASN A 82 -1.39 -10.12 -29.67
CA ASN A 82 0.00 -10.36 -29.27
C ASN A 82 0.68 -9.06 -28.83
N ILE A 83 0.46 -7.96 -29.56
CA ILE A 83 1.01 -6.64 -29.21
C ILE A 83 0.40 -6.18 -27.88
N LEU A 84 -0.93 -6.25 -27.72
CA LEU A 84 -1.57 -5.85 -26.47
C LEU A 84 -1.06 -6.67 -25.28
N THR A 85 -0.88 -7.98 -25.47
CA THR A 85 -0.34 -8.88 -24.45
C THR A 85 1.08 -8.46 -24.07
N CYS A 86 1.92 -8.16 -25.06
CA CYS A 86 3.27 -7.64 -24.84
C CYS A 86 3.28 -6.39 -23.97
N LEU A 87 2.47 -5.38 -24.31
CA LEU A 87 2.42 -4.12 -23.57
C LEU A 87 1.91 -4.30 -22.12
N SER A 88 1.06 -5.31 -21.90
CA SER A 88 0.42 -5.55 -20.62
C SER A 88 1.31 -6.30 -19.61
N ILE A 89 2.26 -7.12 -20.07
CA ILE A 89 3.18 -7.87 -19.19
C ILE A 89 4.11 -6.90 -18.44
N ASN A 90 4.41 -7.16 -17.16
CA ASN A 90 5.45 -6.40 -16.47
C ASN A 90 6.84 -6.71 -17.04
N SER A 91 7.62 -5.67 -17.37
CA SER A 91 8.89 -5.78 -18.10
C SER A 91 9.90 -6.72 -17.46
N HIS A 92 9.96 -6.81 -16.12
CA HIS A 92 10.89 -7.75 -15.47
C HIS A 92 10.41 -9.20 -15.58
N PHE A 93 9.10 -9.48 -15.45
CA PHE A 93 8.58 -10.83 -15.73
C PHE A 93 8.80 -11.23 -17.17
N PHE A 94 8.58 -10.29 -18.08
CA PHE A 94 8.81 -10.53 -19.49
C PHE A 94 10.23 -11.04 -19.71
N LYS A 95 11.23 -10.34 -19.16
CA LYS A 95 12.64 -10.72 -19.29
C LYS A 95 12.96 -12.08 -18.64
N HIS A 96 12.47 -12.36 -17.43
CA HIS A 96 12.69 -13.67 -16.78
C HIS A 96 12.11 -14.82 -17.60
N ARG A 97 10.87 -14.70 -18.07
CA ARG A 97 10.20 -15.76 -18.83
C ARG A 97 10.86 -15.97 -20.20
N LEU A 98 11.21 -14.88 -20.87
CA LEU A 98 11.91 -14.92 -22.14
C LEU A 98 13.26 -15.62 -21.99
N PHE A 99 14.05 -15.23 -21.00
CA PHE A 99 15.38 -15.81 -20.79
C PHE A 99 15.29 -17.25 -20.34
N LEU A 100 14.29 -17.62 -19.56
CA LEU A 100 14.09 -19.01 -19.17
C LEU A 100 13.77 -19.90 -20.38
N LEU A 101 12.94 -19.43 -21.32
CA LEU A 101 12.66 -20.15 -22.56
C LEU A 101 13.93 -20.33 -23.41
N GLN A 102 14.79 -19.31 -23.46
CA GLN A 102 16.10 -19.40 -24.12
C GLN A 102 17.02 -20.40 -23.41
N GLU A 103 17.06 -20.37 -22.07
CA GLU A 103 17.83 -21.33 -21.25
C GLU A 103 17.35 -22.78 -21.45
N MET A 104 16.08 -22.98 -21.78
CA MET A 104 15.53 -24.28 -22.15
C MET A 104 15.88 -24.72 -23.59
N GLY A 105 16.40 -23.82 -24.43
CA GLY A 105 16.79 -24.08 -25.82
C GLY A 105 15.91 -23.45 -26.89
N ALA A 106 14.87 -22.67 -26.54
CA ALA A 106 13.99 -22.05 -27.53
C ALA A 106 14.70 -20.89 -28.24
N THR A 107 14.80 -20.96 -29.57
CA THR A 107 15.48 -19.94 -30.40
C THR A 107 14.50 -18.89 -30.95
N LYS A 108 13.27 -19.27 -31.28
CA LYS A 108 12.21 -18.38 -31.78
C LYS A 108 11.03 -18.36 -30.83
N ILE A 109 10.81 -17.23 -30.16
CA ILE A 109 9.84 -17.13 -29.07
C ILE A 109 8.67 -16.22 -29.47
N ASP A 110 7.46 -16.77 -29.44
CA ASP A 110 6.21 -16.02 -29.60
C ASP A 110 5.75 -15.46 -28.25
N ILE A 111 5.21 -14.24 -28.25
CA ILE A 111 4.74 -13.60 -27.01
C ILE A 111 3.65 -14.41 -26.29
N ASN A 112 2.84 -15.19 -27.00
CA ASN A 112 1.84 -16.06 -26.38
C ASN A 112 2.46 -17.16 -25.53
N VAL A 113 3.64 -17.64 -25.92
CA VAL A 113 4.41 -18.61 -25.13
C VAL A 113 4.87 -17.96 -23.84
N VAL A 114 5.42 -16.76 -23.92
CA VAL A 114 5.86 -15.99 -22.75
C VAL A 114 4.68 -15.71 -21.80
N TRP A 115 3.53 -15.28 -22.34
CA TRP A 115 2.35 -15.00 -21.54
C TRP A 115 1.82 -16.25 -20.83
N ARG A 116 1.75 -17.37 -21.55
CA ARG A 116 1.21 -18.65 -21.06
C ARG A 116 2.30 -19.63 -20.62
N LEU A 117 3.43 -19.15 -20.13
CA LEU A 117 4.58 -19.99 -19.79
C LEU A 117 4.18 -21.18 -18.92
N SER A 118 3.42 -20.97 -17.84
CA SER A 118 3.01 -22.05 -16.94
C SER A 118 2.20 -23.14 -17.64
N TYR A 119 1.39 -22.81 -18.65
CA TYR A 119 0.68 -23.82 -19.43
C TYR A 119 1.66 -24.68 -20.24
N TYR A 120 2.62 -24.05 -20.91
CA TYR A 120 3.60 -24.77 -21.72
C TYR A 120 4.56 -25.61 -20.88
N LEU A 121 4.91 -25.16 -19.67
CA LEU A 121 5.76 -25.95 -18.75
C LEU A 121 5.05 -27.18 -18.18
N ASN A 122 3.71 -27.24 -18.21
CA ASN A 122 2.95 -28.43 -17.84
C ASN A 122 2.84 -29.45 -18.98
N LEU A 123 3.31 -29.12 -20.19
CA LEU A 123 3.34 -30.09 -21.28
C LEU A 123 4.51 -31.07 -21.08
N PRO A 124 4.34 -32.34 -21.52
CA PRO A 124 5.44 -33.27 -21.70
C PRO A 124 6.58 -32.67 -22.52
N ALA A 125 7.83 -33.02 -22.20
CA ALA A 125 9.02 -32.45 -22.83
C ALA A 125 9.03 -32.60 -24.35
N ASN A 126 8.61 -33.76 -24.88
CA ASN A 126 8.51 -33.98 -26.33
C ASN A 126 7.54 -33.00 -27.03
N LYS A 127 6.36 -32.76 -26.45
CA LYS A 127 5.34 -31.82 -26.94
C LYS A 127 5.84 -30.39 -26.82
N PHE A 128 6.51 -30.06 -25.73
CA PHE A 128 7.13 -28.76 -25.53
C PHE A 128 8.21 -28.48 -26.59
N LYS A 129 9.16 -29.41 -26.80
CA LYS A 129 10.21 -29.30 -27.82
C LYS A 129 9.62 -29.06 -29.20
N LYS A 130 8.62 -29.86 -29.60
CA LYS A 130 7.92 -29.70 -30.89
C LYS A 130 7.28 -28.31 -31.03
N ARG A 131 6.65 -27.80 -29.96
CA ARG A 131 5.99 -26.49 -29.96
C ARG A 131 6.97 -25.33 -30.00
N MET A 132 8.11 -25.45 -29.29
CA MET A 132 9.17 -24.45 -29.23
C MET A 132 10.19 -24.56 -30.36
N LYS A 133 10.06 -25.57 -31.23
CA LYS A 133 11.01 -25.90 -32.30
C LYS A 133 12.43 -26.14 -31.76
N ILE A 134 12.52 -26.80 -30.61
CA ILE A 134 13.78 -27.28 -30.04
C ILE A 134 14.09 -28.64 -30.72
N PRO A 135 15.31 -28.86 -31.22
CA PRO A 135 15.75 -30.17 -31.73
C PRO A 135 15.44 -31.29 -30.74
N MET A 136 14.99 -32.44 -31.23
CA MET A 136 14.57 -33.54 -30.34
C MET A 136 15.76 -34.15 -29.59
N GLU A 137 16.92 -34.12 -30.23
CA GLU A 137 18.21 -34.59 -29.72
C GLU A 137 18.72 -33.70 -28.58
N GLN A 138 18.22 -32.46 -28.45
CA GLN A 138 18.68 -31.51 -27.46
C GLN A 138 18.00 -31.74 -26.10
N HIS A 139 18.79 -31.95 -25.05
CA HIS A 139 18.27 -32.11 -23.69
C HIS A 139 18.05 -30.75 -23.01
N ILE A 140 16.80 -30.48 -22.61
CA ILE A 140 16.38 -29.21 -21.99
C ILE A 140 17.23 -28.91 -20.73
N MET A 141 17.52 -29.92 -19.91
CA MET A 141 18.28 -29.73 -18.67
C MET A 141 19.74 -29.42 -18.91
N ILE A 142 20.38 -30.06 -19.89
CA ILE A 142 21.78 -29.77 -20.24
C ILE A 142 21.90 -28.30 -20.63
N ASN A 143 20.97 -27.80 -21.46
CA ASN A 143 20.94 -26.38 -21.81
C ASN A 143 20.83 -25.51 -20.56
N MET A 144 19.86 -25.78 -19.68
CA MET A 144 19.63 -24.95 -18.50
C MET A 144 20.84 -24.95 -17.55
N VAL A 145 21.47 -26.11 -17.36
CA VAL A 145 22.63 -26.26 -16.47
C VAL A 145 23.86 -25.56 -17.03
N SER A 146 24.02 -25.48 -18.36
CA SER A 146 25.11 -24.71 -18.96
C SER A 146 25.09 -23.21 -18.58
N TYR A 147 23.92 -22.68 -18.19
CA TYR A 147 23.78 -21.31 -17.66
C TYR A 147 23.98 -21.20 -16.14
N ILE A 148 24.13 -22.32 -15.43
CA ILE A 148 24.36 -22.40 -13.98
C ILE A 148 25.86 -22.58 -13.71
N ASN A 149 26.50 -23.52 -14.41
CA ASN A 149 27.91 -23.85 -14.27
C ASN A 149 28.51 -24.16 -15.64
N GLU A 150 29.75 -23.70 -15.88
CA GLU A 150 30.48 -23.99 -17.13
C GLU A 150 31.02 -25.42 -17.14
N ASN A 151 31.32 -25.99 -15.96
CA ASN A 151 31.75 -27.38 -15.82
C ASN A 151 30.53 -28.31 -15.66
N LEU A 152 30.25 -29.07 -16.74
CA LEU A 152 29.16 -30.05 -16.79
C LEU A 152 29.50 -31.40 -16.12
N SER A 153 30.73 -31.57 -15.63
CA SER A 153 31.26 -32.83 -15.10
C SER A 153 30.64 -33.26 -13.76
N ASP A 154 30.20 -32.30 -12.94
CA ASP A 154 29.63 -32.52 -11.59
C ASP A 154 28.10 -32.46 -11.57
N VAL A 155 27.48 -32.48 -12.74
CA VAL A 155 26.04 -32.39 -12.86
C VAL A 155 25.46 -33.76 -12.47
N PRO A 156 24.47 -33.83 -11.55
CA PRO A 156 23.73 -35.07 -11.28
C PRO A 156 23.22 -35.67 -12.58
N PRO A 157 22.74 -36.92 -12.63
CA PRO A 157 22.22 -37.53 -13.85
C PRO A 157 20.85 -36.94 -14.25
N LEU A 158 20.80 -35.63 -14.43
CA LEU A 158 19.72 -34.77 -14.86
C LEU A 158 19.30 -35.06 -16.31
N HIS A 159 20.12 -35.80 -17.07
CA HIS A 159 19.80 -36.25 -18.43
C HIS A 159 18.86 -37.47 -18.46
N LEU A 160 18.61 -38.14 -17.31
CA LEU A 160 17.82 -39.38 -17.22
C LEU A 160 16.30 -39.18 -17.07
N LEU A 161 15.77 -37.95 -17.20
CA LEU A 161 14.33 -37.75 -17.11
C LEU A 161 13.60 -38.20 -18.37
N ASP A 162 12.52 -38.96 -18.17
CA ASP A 162 11.60 -39.39 -19.22
C ASP A 162 10.96 -38.18 -19.91
N GLU A 163 11.01 -38.14 -21.25
CA GLU A 163 10.40 -37.08 -22.07
C GLU A 163 8.87 -37.01 -21.96
N SER A 164 8.24 -38.04 -21.39
CA SER A 164 6.82 -38.03 -21.02
C SER A 164 6.51 -37.06 -19.88
N LEU A 165 7.51 -36.72 -19.06
CA LEU A 165 7.36 -35.87 -17.89
C LEU A 165 7.15 -34.39 -18.28
N PRO A 166 6.37 -33.63 -17.49
CA PRO A 166 6.20 -32.21 -17.68
C PRO A 166 7.51 -31.40 -17.53
N VAL A 167 7.73 -30.41 -18.40
CA VAL A 167 8.95 -29.58 -18.39
C VAL A 167 9.18 -28.82 -17.08
N TYR A 168 8.13 -28.49 -16.32
CA TYR A 168 8.32 -27.83 -15.02
C TYR A 168 9.13 -28.70 -14.04
N MET A 169 9.06 -30.03 -14.13
CA MET A 169 9.85 -30.93 -13.28
C MET A 169 11.35 -30.84 -13.61
N TYR A 170 11.68 -30.71 -14.90
CA TYR A 170 13.04 -30.47 -15.39
C TYR A 170 13.57 -29.15 -14.80
N TYR A 171 12.75 -28.09 -14.84
CA TYR A 171 13.09 -26.82 -14.20
C TYR A 171 13.31 -26.95 -12.71
N GLU A 172 12.44 -27.66 -11.98
CA GLU A 172 12.57 -27.81 -10.53
C GLU A 172 13.86 -28.50 -10.13
N GLN A 173 14.26 -29.54 -10.85
CA GLN A 173 15.53 -30.23 -10.61
C GLN A 173 16.73 -29.33 -10.90
N CYS A 174 16.73 -28.61 -12.03
CA CYS A 174 17.78 -27.61 -12.32
C CYS A 174 17.81 -26.50 -11.27
N PHE A 175 16.65 -26.09 -10.74
CA PHE A 175 16.55 -25.07 -9.72
C PHE A 175 17.08 -25.56 -8.37
N SER A 176 16.77 -26.80 -7.96
CA SER A 176 17.38 -27.42 -6.79
C SER A 176 18.89 -27.51 -6.93
N TYR A 177 19.39 -27.94 -8.09
CA TYR A 177 20.83 -27.96 -8.39
C TYR A 177 21.45 -26.56 -8.32
N TYR A 178 20.79 -25.55 -8.90
CA TYR A 178 21.23 -24.16 -8.81
C TYR A 178 21.37 -23.69 -7.36
N ILE A 179 20.35 -23.94 -6.53
CA ILE A 179 20.34 -23.51 -5.14
C ILE A 179 21.42 -24.23 -4.34
N LYS A 180 21.60 -25.53 -4.55
CA LYS A 180 22.66 -26.32 -3.92
C LYS A 180 24.04 -25.81 -4.28
N ASN A 181 24.28 -25.52 -5.57
CA ASN A 181 25.56 -25.03 -6.04
C ASN A 181 25.85 -23.59 -5.56
N LYS A 182 24.85 -22.69 -5.58
CA LYS A 182 25.06 -21.28 -5.23
C LYS A 182 24.99 -20.99 -3.74
N PHE A 183 24.23 -21.75 -2.97
CA PHE A 183 24.00 -21.50 -1.54
C PHE A 183 24.49 -22.63 -0.63
N GLY A 184 24.84 -23.81 -1.14
CA GLY A 184 25.37 -24.93 -0.35
C GLY A 184 24.34 -25.75 0.43
N PHE A 185 23.05 -25.69 0.08
CA PHE A 185 21.97 -26.38 0.82
C PHE A 185 21.05 -27.19 -0.11
N ASP A 186 20.49 -28.29 0.41
CA ASP A 186 19.56 -29.20 -0.29
C ASP A 186 18.08 -28.99 0.11
N ASP A 187 17.76 -27.87 0.78
CA ASP A 187 16.42 -27.67 1.35
C ASP A 187 15.37 -27.22 0.31
N MET A 188 14.44 -28.13 0.04
CA MET A 188 13.30 -27.96 -0.86
C MET A 188 12.23 -26.97 -0.33
N SER A 189 12.31 -26.55 0.94
CA SER A 189 11.39 -25.57 1.55
C SER A 189 11.45 -24.18 0.87
N LEU A 190 12.53 -23.90 0.14
CA LEU A 190 12.73 -22.65 -0.60
C LEU A 190 11.86 -22.52 -1.86
N LYS A 191 11.25 -23.62 -2.33
CA LYS A 191 10.42 -23.67 -3.56
C LYS A 191 9.23 -22.72 -3.56
N HIS A 192 8.78 -22.25 -2.38
CA HIS A 192 7.57 -21.44 -2.23
C HIS A 192 7.83 -19.96 -1.92
N LYS A 193 9.10 -19.53 -1.77
CA LYS A 193 9.45 -18.14 -1.44
C LYS A 193 9.67 -17.30 -2.72
N GLY A 194 8.58 -16.80 -3.31
CA GLY A 194 8.61 -15.86 -4.45
C GLY A 194 7.87 -16.38 -5.68
N ARG A 195 8.14 -15.78 -6.85
CA ARG A 195 7.46 -16.19 -8.09
C ARG A 195 8.04 -17.49 -8.67
N LYS A 196 7.14 -18.29 -9.27
CA LYS A 196 7.49 -19.52 -9.98
C LYS A 196 8.20 -19.20 -11.30
N PHE A 197 9.22 -20.00 -11.63
CA PHE A 197 9.96 -20.00 -12.90
C PHE A 197 10.78 -18.73 -13.16
N LYS A 198 12.06 -18.77 -12.82
CA LYS A 198 13.02 -17.67 -12.93
C LYS A 198 14.19 -18.08 -13.81
N SER A 199 14.67 -17.16 -14.64
CA SER A 199 15.91 -17.35 -15.39
C SER A 199 17.13 -17.43 -14.47
N PHE A 200 17.95 -18.47 -14.63
CA PHE A 200 19.20 -18.64 -13.86
C PHE A 200 20.21 -17.55 -14.19
N ARG A 201 20.29 -17.13 -15.46
CA ARG A 201 21.15 -16.04 -15.90
C ARG A 201 20.83 -14.73 -15.18
N LEU A 202 19.56 -14.40 -15.01
CA LEU A 202 19.16 -13.18 -14.30
C LEU A 202 19.40 -13.32 -12.80
N MET A 203 19.07 -14.47 -12.22
CA MET A 203 19.30 -14.72 -10.79
C MET A 203 20.78 -14.58 -10.43
N THR A 204 21.69 -15.19 -11.20
CA THR A 204 23.13 -15.09 -10.94
C THR A 204 23.62 -13.64 -11.04
N LYS A 205 23.15 -12.89 -12.04
CA LYS A 205 23.49 -11.46 -12.15
C LYS A 205 22.97 -10.64 -10.97
N LEU A 206 21.76 -10.93 -10.48
CA LEU A 206 21.20 -10.26 -9.31
C LEU A 206 21.99 -10.58 -8.05
N ILE A 207 22.35 -11.85 -7.84
CA ILE A 207 23.17 -12.28 -6.69
C ILE A 207 24.49 -11.50 -6.69
N ASN A 208 25.18 -11.44 -7.82
CA ASN A 208 26.43 -10.70 -7.92
C ASN A 208 26.23 -9.20 -7.61
N ILE A 209 25.20 -8.57 -8.17
CA ILE A 209 24.88 -7.16 -7.86
C ILE A 209 24.60 -6.97 -6.37
N PHE A 210 23.84 -7.86 -5.73
CA PHE A 210 23.51 -7.73 -4.31
C PHE A 210 24.72 -7.97 -3.40
N ILE A 211 25.63 -8.86 -3.76
CA ILE A 211 26.86 -9.07 -3.00
C ILE A 211 27.81 -7.88 -3.22
N GLU A 212 28.11 -7.53 -4.47
CA GLU A 212 29.13 -6.53 -4.81
C GLU A 212 28.67 -5.10 -4.49
N SER A 213 27.42 -4.75 -4.84
CA SER A 213 26.92 -3.36 -4.71
C SER A 213 26.18 -3.10 -3.41
N TYR A 214 25.54 -4.11 -2.81
CA TYR A 214 24.82 -3.96 -1.54
C TYR A 214 25.55 -4.64 -0.37
N GLY A 215 26.64 -5.38 -0.57
CA GLY A 215 27.30 -6.08 0.54
C GLY A 215 26.36 -7.03 1.30
N LEU A 216 25.36 -7.59 0.61
CA LEU A 216 24.50 -8.61 1.21
C LEU A 216 25.26 -9.93 1.24
N ASP A 217 25.21 -10.61 2.38
CA ASP A 217 25.67 -11.98 2.44
C ASP A 217 24.69 -12.94 1.73
N LEU A 218 25.19 -14.13 1.38
CA LEU A 218 24.41 -15.16 0.71
C LEU A 218 23.24 -15.66 1.57
N GLU A 219 23.39 -15.64 2.90
CA GLU A 219 22.36 -16.06 3.85
C GLU A 219 21.14 -15.13 3.83
N TYR A 220 21.37 -13.83 3.69
CA TYR A 220 20.35 -12.81 3.58
C TYR A 220 19.56 -12.98 2.29
N ILE A 221 20.26 -13.17 1.16
CA ILE A 221 19.64 -13.43 -0.15
C ILE A 221 18.81 -14.71 -0.08
N ARG A 222 19.34 -15.77 0.55
CA ARG A 222 18.62 -17.03 0.79
C ARG A 222 17.32 -16.82 1.56
N ASN A 223 17.34 -16.00 2.61
CA ASN A 223 16.15 -15.70 3.40
C ASN A 223 15.13 -14.84 2.64
N HIS A 224 15.56 -14.14 1.59
CA HIS A 224 14.76 -13.18 0.83
C HIS A 224 14.77 -13.45 -0.69
N LEU A 225 14.56 -14.70 -1.12
CA LEU A 225 14.56 -15.08 -2.56
C LEU A 225 13.64 -14.26 -3.47
N ILE A 226 12.67 -13.52 -2.91
CA ILE A 226 11.83 -12.58 -3.65
C ILE A 226 12.64 -11.45 -4.33
N ILE A 227 13.82 -11.09 -3.81
CA ILE A 227 14.69 -10.08 -4.43
C ILE A 227 15.25 -10.57 -5.78
N LEU A 228 15.30 -11.88 -5.99
CA LEU A 228 15.73 -12.50 -7.24
C LEU A 228 14.63 -12.48 -8.33
N ASP A 229 13.45 -11.92 -8.04
CA ASP A 229 12.40 -11.67 -9.04
C ASP A 229 12.61 -10.36 -9.81
N MET A 230 13.62 -9.57 -9.45
CA MET A 230 13.85 -8.23 -10.01
C MET A 230 14.64 -8.28 -11.33
N CYS A 231 14.67 -7.18 -12.08
CA CYS A 231 15.53 -7.09 -13.27
C CYS A 231 16.88 -6.46 -12.90
N PRO A 232 18.03 -7.07 -13.25
CA PRO A 232 19.37 -6.52 -12.97
C PRO A 232 19.53 -5.05 -13.36
N ASN A 233 19.12 -4.70 -14.58
CA ASN A 233 19.20 -3.33 -15.08
C ASN A 233 18.36 -2.33 -14.26
N GLN A 234 17.24 -2.77 -13.68
CA GLN A 234 16.42 -1.91 -12.81
C GLN A 234 17.09 -1.73 -11.46
N VAL A 235 17.61 -2.81 -10.88
CA VAL A 235 18.34 -2.77 -9.61
C VAL A 235 19.53 -1.80 -9.73
N GLN A 236 20.29 -1.89 -10.81
CA GLN A 236 21.44 -1.03 -11.05
C GLN A 236 21.05 0.44 -11.29
N SER A 237 20.03 0.69 -12.11
CA SER A 237 19.53 2.05 -12.32
C SER A 237 18.94 2.66 -11.04
N ALA A 238 18.24 1.86 -10.22
CA ALA A 238 17.73 2.31 -8.93
C ALA A 238 18.88 2.62 -7.97
N LEU A 239 19.92 1.79 -7.93
CA LEU A 239 21.14 2.04 -7.15
C LEU A 239 21.75 3.39 -7.49
N GLU A 240 21.97 3.67 -8.77
CA GLU A 240 22.57 4.92 -9.23
C GLU A 240 21.69 6.13 -8.89
N ASN A 241 20.38 6.04 -9.12
CA ASN A 241 19.46 7.17 -8.93
C ASN A 241 19.05 7.42 -7.48
N LEU A 242 19.16 6.42 -6.60
CA LEU A 242 18.70 6.49 -5.21
C LEU A 242 19.84 6.54 -4.19
N LYS A 243 21.10 6.41 -4.63
CA LYS A 243 22.29 6.35 -3.76
C LYS A 243 22.34 7.47 -2.71
N ASP A 244 22.05 8.68 -3.13
CA ASP A 244 22.19 9.89 -2.30
C ASP A 244 20.91 10.22 -1.52
N ILE A 245 19.83 9.49 -1.74
CA ILE A 245 18.56 9.74 -1.05
C ILE A 245 18.62 9.17 0.36
N LYS A 246 18.48 10.07 1.34
CA LYS A 246 18.29 9.70 2.75
C LYS A 246 16.81 9.70 3.10
N ILE A 247 16.34 8.61 3.70
CA ILE A 247 14.96 8.48 4.20
C ILE A 247 15.03 8.39 5.72
N ALA A 248 14.52 9.39 6.43
CA ALA A 248 14.55 9.43 7.89
C ALA A 248 15.97 9.25 8.49
N ASN A 249 16.99 9.85 7.83
CA ASN A 249 18.42 9.72 8.13
C ASN A 249 19.04 8.34 7.88
N PHE A 250 18.27 7.36 7.39
CA PHE A 250 18.80 6.09 6.92
C PHE A 250 19.26 6.21 5.47
N THR A 251 20.33 5.47 5.15
CA THR A 251 20.78 5.35 3.77
C THR A 251 19.80 4.51 2.97
N PHE A 252 19.81 4.65 1.65
CA PHE A 252 19.01 3.79 0.77
C PHE A 252 19.29 2.30 1.00
N HIS A 253 20.55 1.96 1.31
CA HIS A 253 20.98 0.61 1.62
C HIS A 253 20.26 0.03 2.86
N ASP A 254 20.18 0.81 3.94
CA ASP A 254 19.48 0.39 5.16
C ASP A 254 17.97 0.21 4.94
N ILE A 255 17.38 1.09 4.12
CA ILE A 255 15.96 1.01 3.78
C ILE A 255 15.68 -0.20 2.92
N PHE A 256 16.55 -0.51 1.95
CA PHE A 256 16.41 -1.69 1.10
C PHE A 256 16.37 -2.99 1.92
N LYS A 257 17.24 -3.12 2.92
CA LYS A 257 17.22 -4.27 3.85
C LYS A 257 15.89 -4.41 4.60
N ARG A 258 15.21 -3.30 4.90
CA ARG A 258 13.88 -3.33 5.56
C ARG A 258 12.74 -3.49 4.57
N PHE A 259 12.89 -2.99 3.35
CA PHE A 259 11.84 -2.93 2.35
C PHE A 259 12.41 -3.00 0.92
N HIS A 260 12.63 -4.23 0.45
CA HIS A 260 13.25 -4.50 -0.84
C HIS A 260 12.49 -3.91 -2.05
N GLU A 261 11.16 -3.81 -1.96
CA GLU A 261 10.32 -3.30 -3.04
C GLU A 261 10.60 -1.83 -3.37
N ILE A 262 11.36 -1.09 -2.53
CA ILE A 262 11.76 0.29 -2.81
C ILE A 262 12.53 0.43 -4.13
N ILE A 263 13.25 -0.60 -4.58
CA ILE A 263 13.94 -0.62 -5.87
C ILE A 263 12.97 -0.50 -7.05
N LEU A 264 11.73 -0.95 -6.87
CA LEU A 264 10.70 -0.94 -7.91
C LEU A 264 9.99 0.42 -8.01
N CYS A 265 10.21 1.31 -7.05
CA CYS A 265 9.60 2.63 -7.02
C CYS A 265 10.34 3.59 -7.96
N ASP A 266 9.59 4.54 -8.53
CA ASP A 266 10.18 5.60 -9.37
C ASP A 266 10.98 6.57 -8.47
N PRO A 267 12.29 6.76 -8.69
CA PRO A 267 13.11 7.65 -7.88
C PRO A 267 12.57 9.07 -7.77
N GLU A 268 12.02 9.57 -8.88
CA GLU A 268 11.43 10.91 -8.93
C GLU A 268 10.18 11.02 -8.05
N ASN A 269 9.37 9.96 -8.02
CA ASN A 269 8.20 9.90 -7.14
C ASN A 269 8.61 9.82 -5.66
N ILE A 270 9.69 9.10 -5.33
CA ILE A 270 10.22 9.05 -3.96
C ILE A 270 10.62 10.46 -3.51
N LYS A 271 11.37 11.21 -4.33
CA LYS A 271 11.79 12.59 -4.01
C LYS A 271 10.58 13.49 -3.72
N LYS A 272 9.58 13.48 -4.62
CA LYS A 272 8.34 14.25 -4.45
C LYS A 272 7.56 13.85 -3.18
N LEU A 273 7.47 12.55 -2.89
CA LEU A 273 6.86 12.06 -1.65
C LEU A 273 7.59 12.59 -0.42
N LEU A 274 8.92 12.55 -0.39
CA LEU A 274 9.70 13.08 0.73
C LEU A 274 9.48 14.58 0.94
N GLU A 275 9.39 15.36 -0.14
CA GLU A 275 9.02 16.78 -0.08
C GLU A 275 7.61 16.98 0.49
N SER A 276 6.66 16.17 0.05
CA SER A 276 5.28 16.24 0.55
C SER A 276 5.18 15.82 2.02
N PHE A 277 5.95 14.82 2.47
CA PHE A 277 5.98 14.45 3.88
C PHE A 277 6.47 15.60 4.77
N LYS A 278 7.43 16.40 4.29
CA LYS A 278 7.86 17.62 4.97
C LYS A 278 6.75 18.68 4.99
N LYS A 279 6.03 18.86 3.88
CA LYS A 279 4.88 19.79 3.79
C LYS A 279 3.78 19.47 4.80
N TYR A 280 3.50 18.20 5.05
CA TYR A 280 2.51 17.76 6.05
C TYR A 280 3.13 17.52 7.46
N GLU A 281 4.36 18.00 7.71
CA GLU A 281 5.05 17.92 9.01
C GLU A 281 5.11 16.50 9.60
N LEU A 282 5.29 15.48 8.76
CA LEU A 282 5.36 14.09 9.22
C LEU A 282 6.74 13.78 9.81
N ASP A 283 6.77 13.31 11.06
CA ASP A 283 8.00 12.86 11.72
C ASP A 283 8.63 11.69 10.94
N ASN A 284 9.95 11.77 10.76
CA ASN A 284 10.80 10.71 10.22
C ASN A 284 10.53 9.33 10.85
N LYS A 285 10.19 9.26 12.14
CA LYS A 285 9.83 8.00 12.82
C LYS A 285 8.58 7.35 12.22
N ILE A 286 7.61 8.16 11.77
CA ILE A 286 6.37 7.70 11.14
C ILE A 286 6.70 7.05 9.79
N LEU A 287 7.62 7.64 9.03
CA LEU A 287 8.04 7.11 7.72
C LEU A 287 8.58 5.69 7.83
N LEU A 288 9.44 5.44 8.83
CA LEU A 288 10.02 4.12 9.07
C LEU A 288 8.99 3.07 9.49
N SER A 289 7.89 3.50 10.10
CA SER A 289 6.80 2.58 10.46
C SER A 289 6.04 2.04 9.25
N CYS A 290 6.06 2.75 8.11
CA CYS A 290 5.27 2.39 6.93
C CYS A 290 6.01 2.69 5.61
N LEU A 291 7.10 1.96 5.34
CA LEU A 291 7.87 2.10 4.10
C LEU A 291 7.05 1.80 2.82
N ARG A 292 5.94 1.06 2.95
CA ARG A 292 5.02 0.81 1.84
C ARG A 292 4.40 2.09 1.26
N ILE A 293 4.48 3.23 1.95
CA ILE A 293 4.01 4.51 1.42
C ILE A 293 4.70 4.89 0.10
N PHE A 294 5.97 4.51 -0.10
CA PHE A 294 6.73 4.82 -1.32
C PHE A 294 6.20 4.13 -2.58
N THR A 295 5.30 3.15 -2.40
CA THR A 295 4.64 2.45 -3.52
C THR A 295 3.42 3.18 -4.06
N ILE A 296 3.07 4.34 -3.50
CA ILE A 296 1.94 5.18 -3.91
C ILE A 296 2.48 6.40 -4.64
N LYS A 297 1.71 6.98 -5.55
CA LYS A 297 2.10 8.23 -6.19
C LYS A 297 2.01 9.40 -5.23
N ASN A 298 2.83 10.42 -5.49
CA ASN A 298 2.74 11.68 -4.78
C ASN A 298 1.36 12.35 -4.91
N GLU A 299 0.79 12.41 -6.12
CA GLU A 299 -0.55 12.97 -6.37
C GLU A 299 -1.63 12.26 -5.53
N ASP A 300 -1.60 10.93 -5.54
CA ASP A 300 -2.53 10.11 -4.75
C ASP A 300 -2.33 10.30 -3.25
N PHE A 301 -1.09 10.47 -2.80
CA PHE A 301 -0.77 10.76 -1.40
C PHE A 301 -1.37 12.09 -0.97
N VAL A 302 -1.12 13.17 -1.72
CA VAL A 302 -1.65 14.52 -1.45
C VAL A 302 -3.17 14.49 -1.42
N ASN A 303 -3.82 13.97 -2.47
CA ASN A 303 -5.28 13.88 -2.53
C ASN A 303 -5.86 13.10 -1.35
N LYS A 304 -5.22 12.00 -0.94
CA LYS A 304 -5.67 11.20 0.21
C LYS A 304 -5.43 11.91 1.53
N MET A 305 -4.33 12.62 1.70
CA MET A 305 -4.07 13.42 2.90
C MET A 305 -5.13 14.50 3.06
N ASP A 306 -5.43 15.23 1.98
CA ASP A 306 -6.45 16.28 2.00
C ASP A 306 -7.84 15.69 2.29
N THR A 307 -8.17 14.53 1.70
CA THR A 307 -9.41 13.81 2.02
C THR A 307 -9.47 13.35 3.48
N LEU A 308 -8.34 12.92 4.07
CA LEU A 308 -8.32 12.46 5.46
C LEU A 308 -8.56 13.62 6.43
N LEU A 309 -8.11 14.83 6.08
CA LEU A 309 -8.32 16.04 6.88
C LEU A 309 -9.77 16.52 6.84
N THR A 310 -10.52 16.23 5.77
CA THR A 310 -11.93 16.62 5.65
C THR A 310 -12.90 15.66 6.33
N ILE A 311 -12.51 14.39 6.53
CA ILE A 311 -13.38 13.40 7.20
C ILE A 311 -13.32 13.63 8.72
N PRO A 312 -14.44 14.01 9.38
CA PRO A 312 -14.44 14.34 10.81
C PRO A 312 -13.91 13.20 11.69
N ASP A 313 -14.29 11.96 11.38
CA ASP A 313 -13.91 10.75 12.13
C ASP A 313 -12.41 10.43 12.07
N LEU A 314 -11.71 10.96 11.06
CA LEU A 314 -10.32 10.66 10.78
C LEU A 314 -9.36 11.80 11.09
N ARG A 315 -9.86 13.03 11.16
CA ARG A 315 -9.08 14.24 11.44
C ARG A 315 -8.27 14.14 12.73
N VAL A 316 -8.87 13.60 13.79
CA VAL A 316 -8.20 13.39 15.09
C VAL A 316 -6.96 12.48 14.97
N TRP A 317 -6.91 11.61 13.95
CA TRP A 317 -5.82 10.66 13.74
C TRP A 317 -4.71 11.15 12.79
N CYS A 318 -4.81 12.37 12.24
CA CYS A 318 -3.92 12.86 11.19
C CYS A 318 -2.44 13.00 11.60
N LYS A 319 -2.14 13.23 12.88
CA LYS A 319 -0.76 13.28 13.41
C LYS A 319 -0.32 11.98 14.09
N THR A 320 -1.10 10.91 13.97
CA THR A 320 -0.75 9.64 14.64
C THR A 320 0.42 8.97 13.93
N PRO A 321 1.22 8.15 14.64
CA PRO A 321 2.26 7.35 14.02
C PRO A 321 1.76 6.38 12.93
N ARG A 322 0.44 6.19 12.82
CA ARG A 322 -0.19 5.30 11.86
C ARG A 322 -0.83 5.99 10.68
N ILE A 323 -0.73 7.32 10.54
CA ILE A 323 -1.38 8.07 9.46
C ILE A 323 -1.08 7.49 8.07
N LEU A 324 0.17 7.07 7.83
CA LEU A 324 0.57 6.46 6.56
C LEU A 324 -0.16 5.15 6.26
N PHE A 325 -0.56 4.39 7.28
CA PHE A 325 -1.36 3.18 7.09
C PHE A 325 -2.79 3.50 6.64
N PHE A 326 -3.37 4.63 7.04
CA PHE A 326 -4.67 5.07 6.52
C PHE A 326 -4.61 5.30 5.00
N ILE A 327 -3.52 5.91 4.54
CA ILE A 327 -3.31 6.21 3.11
C ILE A 327 -3.07 4.92 2.32
N VAL A 328 -2.23 4.02 2.85
CA VAL A 328 -1.87 2.76 2.20
C VAL A 328 -3.05 1.79 2.18
N ARG A 329 -3.88 1.77 3.23
CA ARG A 329 -5.01 0.85 3.43
C ARG A 329 -6.37 1.54 3.33
N LYS A 330 -6.49 2.61 2.52
CA LYS A 330 -7.71 3.45 2.41
C LYS A 330 -9.00 2.65 2.29
N ASN A 331 -9.06 1.67 1.38
CA ASN A 331 -10.28 0.89 1.15
C ASN A 331 -10.72 0.13 2.42
N VAL A 332 -9.78 -0.56 3.08
CA VAL A 332 -10.04 -1.31 4.31
C VAL A 332 -10.44 -0.37 5.45
N VAL A 333 -9.81 0.80 5.55
CA VAL A 333 -10.16 1.81 6.54
C VAL A 333 -11.58 2.31 6.31
N ASN A 334 -11.94 2.67 5.08
CA ASN A 334 -13.28 3.15 4.74
C ASN A 334 -14.34 2.09 5.01
N GLU A 335 -14.11 0.84 4.59
CA GLU A 335 -15.00 -0.30 4.88
C GLU A 335 -15.23 -0.46 6.39
N ARG A 336 -14.18 -0.31 7.20
CA ARG A 336 -14.27 -0.39 8.66
C ARG A 336 -15.00 0.79 9.28
N ILE A 337 -14.81 2.00 8.79
CA ILE A 337 -15.57 3.18 9.25
C ILE A 337 -17.05 2.99 8.96
N GLU A 338 -17.41 2.57 7.76
CA GLU A 338 -18.79 2.28 7.39
C GLU A 338 -19.40 1.16 8.26
N PHE A 339 -18.61 0.13 8.57
CA PHE A 339 -19.01 -0.90 9.53
C PHE A 339 -19.32 -0.32 10.91
N PHE A 340 -18.48 0.57 11.44
CA PHE A 340 -18.70 1.18 12.75
C PHE A 340 -19.86 2.17 12.77
N ARG A 341 -20.09 2.90 11.66
CA ARG A 341 -21.25 3.79 11.48
C ARG A 341 -22.55 3.01 11.53
N LYS A 342 -22.64 1.89 10.82
CA LYS A 342 -23.84 1.04 10.79
C LYS A 342 -24.20 0.41 12.14
N ASN A 343 -23.21 0.23 13.01
CA ASN A 343 -23.38 -0.40 14.32
C ASN A 343 -23.41 0.62 15.47
N ASP A 344 -23.54 1.92 15.20
CA ASP A 344 -23.49 3.03 16.18
C ASP A 344 -22.26 3.01 17.11
N ASN A 345 -21.18 2.37 16.66
CA ASN A 345 -19.97 2.13 17.44
C ASN A 345 -18.82 3.04 17.02
N ILE A 346 -19.12 4.11 16.29
CA ILE A 346 -18.12 5.06 15.77
C ILE A 346 -17.30 5.72 16.88
N LYS A 347 -17.91 5.89 18.06
CA LYS A 347 -17.29 6.49 19.25
C LYS A 347 -16.12 5.66 19.81
N TRP A 348 -16.02 4.39 19.42
CA TRP A 348 -15.01 3.43 19.88
C TRP A 348 -13.86 3.24 18.89
N ILE A 349 -13.90 3.93 17.75
CA ILE A 349 -12.87 3.86 16.73
C ILE A 349 -11.54 4.37 17.29
N ASN A 350 -10.47 3.63 16.99
CA ASN A 350 -9.11 4.12 17.19
C ASN A 350 -8.24 3.82 15.97
N SER A 351 -7.12 4.54 15.87
CA SER A 351 -6.23 4.42 14.72
C SER A 351 -5.65 3.02 14.52
N TYR A 352 -5.46 2.25 15.60
CA TYR A 352 -4.95 0.89 15.48
C TYR A 352 -6.00 -0.05 14.88
N LEU A 353 -7.23 0.00 15.36
CA LEU A 353 -8.32 -0.87 14.92
C LEU A 353 -8.62 -0.68 13.44
N LEU A 354 -8.68 0.57 12.97
CA LEU A 354 -8.89 0.87 11.55
C LEU A 354 -7.76 0.35 10.65
N THR A 355 -6.51 0.42 11.13
CA THR A 355 -5.33 0.07 10.33
C THR A 355 -4.82 -1.36 10.56
N SER A 356 -5.39 -2.10 11.52
CA SER A 356 -4.98 -3.45 11.90
C SER A 356 -5.11 -4.47 10.77
N ASP A 357 -4.51 -5.65 10.91
CA ASP A 357 -4.76 -6.75 9.97
C ASP A 357 -6.19 -7.32 10.13
N LYS A 358 -6.57 -8.22 9.22
CA LYS A 358 -7.91 -8.83 9.19
C LYS A 358 -8.17 -9.69 10.42
N THR A 359 -7.21 -10.51 10.82
CA THR A 359 -7.35 -11.45 11.94
C THR A 359 -7.58 -10.71 13.26
N TYR A 360 -6.85 -9.63 13.49
CA TYR A 360 -6.99 -8.80 14.67
C TYR A 360 -8.35 -8.11 14.72
N PHE A 361 -8.82 -7.56 13.58
CA PHE A 361 -10.13 -6.93 13.50
C PHE A 361 -11.28 -7.93 13.73
N GLU A 362 -11.18 -9.15 13.20
CA GLU A 362 -12.18 -10.19 13.42
C GLU A 362 -12.27 -10.63 14.88
N LYS A 363 -11.13 -10.77 15.57
CA LYS A 363 -11.11 -11.07 17.00
C LYS A 363 -11.79 -9.98 17.84
N TYR A 364 -11.55 -8.70 17.51
CA TYR A 364 -12.28 -7.59 18.11
C TYR A 364 -13.78 -7.71 17.86
N ASN A 365 -14.19 -8.01 16.62
CA ASN A 365 -15.59 -8.15 16.25
C ASN A 365 -16.28 -9.32 16.98
N ARG A 366 -15.55 -10.39 17.27
CA ARG A 366 -16.02 -11.53 18.08
C ARG A 366 -16.05 -11.25 19.58
N GLY A 367 -15.63 -10.07 20.03
CA GLY A 367 -15.57 -9.70 21.45
C GLY A 367 -14.44 -10.39 22.22
N GLU A 368 -13.49 -11.05 21.55
CA GLU A 368 -12.37 -11.76 22.21
C GLU A 368 -11.45 -10.81 22.97
N PHE A 369 -11.47 -9.53 22.63
CA PHE A 369 -10.88 -8.47 23.44
C PHE A 369 -11.64 -7.15 23.23
N SER A 370 -11.87 -6.45 24.33
CA SER A 370 -12.30 -5.06 24.30
C SER A 370 -11.08 -4.16 24.28
N PHE A 371 -11.06 -3.16 23.40
CA PHE A 371 -10.18 -2.02 23.63
C PHE A 371 -10.75 -1.24 24.81
N SER A 372 -10.37 -1.63 26.03
CA SER A 372 -10.43 -0.71 27.17
C SER A 372 -9.73 0.57 26.71
N LYS A 373 -10.50 1.65 26.50
CA LYS A 373 -10.06 2.90 25.86
C LYS A 373 -8.68 3.29 26.37
N LYS A 374 -7.68 3.05 25.52
CA LYS A 374 -6.29 3.09 25.97
C LYS A 374 -5.96 4.54 26.27
N LYS A 375 -5.69 4.82 27.54
CA LYS A 375 -5.06 6.03 28.09
C LYS A 375 -4.14 6.74 27.07
N LYS A 376 -3.33 5.94 26.37
CA LYS A 376 -2.43 6.34 25.27
C LYS A 376 -3.04 7.21 24.16
N TYR A 377 -4.30 7.02 23.78
CA TYR A 377 -4.95 7.82 22.73
C TYR A 377 -5.42 9.17 23.27
N ILE A 378 -5.89 9.22 24.51
CA ILE A 378 -6.23 10.47 25.18
C ILE A 378 -4.96 11.26 25.47
N GLU A 379 -3.92 10.60 25.98
CA GLU A 379 -2.56 11.14 26.11
C GLU A 379 -2.09 11.76 24.79
N TYR A 380 -2.30 11.07 23.67
CA TYR A 380 -1.93 11.58 22.36
C TYR A 380 -2.74 12.84 21.96
N ILE A 381 -4.06 12.88 22.18
CA ILE A 381 -4.88 14.07 21.86
C ILE A 381 -4.47 15.27 22.71
N LEU A 382 -4.26 15.06 24.01
CA LEU A 382 -3.84 16.11 24.93
C LEU A 382 -2.41 16.59 24.64
N ASP A 383 -1.48 15.69 24.31
CA ASP A 383 -0.12 16.06 23.89
C ASP A 383 -0.15 16.83 22.57
N LYS A 384 -0.95 16.40 21.60
CA LYS A 384 -1.13 17.07 20.29
C LYS A 384 -1.64 18.50 20.46
N GLU A 385 -2.66 18.70 21.29
CA GLU A 385 -3.37 19.97 21.36
C GLU A 385 -2.81 20.91 22.44
N LEU A 386 -2.35 20.39 23.57
CA LEU A 386 -1.84 21.18 24.69
C LEU A 386 -0.31 21.13 24.81
N GLY A 387 0.38 20.24 24.10
CA GLY A 387 1.85 20.13 24.18
C GLY A 387 2.36 19.68 25.55
N ILE A 388 1.51 19.04 26.36
CA ILE A 388 1.80 18.65 27.74
C ILE A 388 1.84 17.12 27.85
N LYS A 389 3.01 16.58 28.13
CA LYS A 389 3.20 15.18 28.55
C LYS A 389 3.12 15.06 30.07
N SER A 390 2.02 15.50 30.66
CA SER A 390 1.82 15.40 32.11
C SER A 390 1.01 14.16 32.45
N LYS A 391 1.64 13.21 33.15
CA LYS A 391 0.94 12.08 33.78
C LYS A 391 -0.13 12.58 34.76
N ASP A 392 0.11 13.74 35.39
CA ASP A 392 -0.79 14.33 36.38
C ASP A 392 -2.07 14.86 35.74
N LEU A 393 -1.97 15.46 34.55
CA LEU A 393 -3.15 15.90 33.79
C LEU A 393 -4.04 14.72 33.41
N ILE A 394 -3.44 13.59 33.02
CA ILE A 394 -4.21 12.38 32.73
C ILE A 394 -4.83 11.81 33.99
N ASN A 395 -4.08 11.74 35.09
CA ASN A 395 -4.63 11.25 36.36
C ASN A 395 -5.82 12.12 36.80
N LYS A 396 -5.72 13.44 36.66
CA LYS A 396 -6.83 14.38 36.90
C LYS A 396 -8.00 14.10 35.97
N PHE A 397 -7.77 13.98 34.67
CA PHE A 397 -8.82 13.64 33.69
C PHE A 397 -9.54 12.33 34.04
N GLN A 398 -8.80 11.31 34.51
CA GLN A 398 -9.32 10.00 34.89
C GLN A 398 -10.15 10.01 36.18
N GLN A 399 -10.13 11.08 36.98
CA GLN A 399 -11.00 11.21 38.15
C GLN A 399 -12.48 11.30 37.76
N HIS A 400 -12.80 11.70 36.53
CA HIS A 400 -14.18 11.78 36.06
C HIS A 400 -14.73 10.40 35.70
N PRO A 401 -15.85 9.92 36.28
CA PRO A 401 -16.36 8.55 36.09
C PRO A 401 -16.51 8.11 34.62
N TYR A 402 -16.85 9.05 33.75
CA TYR A 402 -17.07 8.83 32.32
C TYR A 402 -15.96 9.33 31.40
N TRP A 403 -14.74 9.55 31.92
CA TRP A 403 -13.57 9.97 31.12
C TRP A 403 -13.33 9.08 29.90
N ASN A 404 -13.71 7.80 30.01
CA ASN A 404 -13.58 6.79 28.98
C ASN A 404 -14.88 6.56 28.19
N ARG A 405 -15.86 7.45 28.16
CA ARG A 405 -17.10 7.22 27.40
C ARG A 405 -17.30 8.17 26.22
N VAL A 406 -16.72 9.37 26.30
CA VAL A 406 -16.70 10.35 25.22
C VAL A 406 -15.93 9.83 24.01
N SER A 407 -16.34 10.23 22.80
CA SER A 407 -15.63 9.87 21.57
C SER A 407 -14.36 10.72 21.41
N PHE A 408 -13.35 10.18 20.72
CA PHE A 408 -12.11 10.93 20.46
C PHE A 408 -12.34 12.15 19.56
N VAL A 409 -13.34 12.10 18.68
CA VAL A 409 -13.70 13.20 17.79
C VAL A 409 -14.31 14.34 18.59
N ASP A 410 -15.24 14.05 19.50
CA ASP A 410 -15.87 15.05 20.35
C ASP A 410 -14.83 15.72 21.26
N LEU A 411 -13.93 14.92 21.86
CA LEU A 411 -12.81 15.43 22.66
C LEU A 411 -11.92 16.39 21.87
N ASP A 412 -11.47 15.99 20.68
CA ASP A 412 -10.60 16.82 19.82
C ASP A 412 -11.31 18.10 19.38
N ASN A 413 -12.59 18.01 19.00
CA ASN A 413 -13.40 19.16 18.59
C ASN A 413 -13.59 20.16 19.73
N THR A 414 -14.09 19.72 20.88
CA THR A 414 -14.32 20.59 22.04
C THR A 414 -13.00 21.24 22.49
N LEU A 415 -11.90 20.48 22.50
CA LEU A 415 -10.60 21.01 22.88
C LEU A 415 -10.08 22.06 21.88
N CYS A 416 -10.21 21.81 20.57
CA CYS A 416 -9.83 22.79 19.54
C CYS A 416 -10.61 24.10 19.69
N THR A 417 -11.92 24.03 19.92
CA THR A 417 -12.77 25.21 20.02
C THR A 417 -12.56 25.98 21.32
N ILE A 418 -12.38 25.31 22.46
CA ILE A 418 -12.11 25.99 23.74
C ILE A 418 -10.77 26.76 23.68
N LYS A 419 -9.76 26.20 22.98
CA LYS A 419 -8.45 26.85 22.79
C LYS A 419 -8.50 28.18 22.04
N GLU A 420 -9.59 28.46 21.32
CA GLU A 420 -9.76 29.75 20.65
C GLU A 420 -9.99 30.89 21.65
N ASN A 421 -10.55 30.58 22.83
CA ASN A 421 -11.00 31.57 23.82
C ASN A 421 -10.30 31.48 25.18
N PHE A 422 -9.63 30.36 25.47
CA PHE A 422 -9.02 30.09 26.77
C PHE A 422 -7.55 29.69 26.62
N SER A 423 -6.73 30.09 27.60
CA SER A 423 -5.33 29.70 27.61
C SER A 423 -5.18 28.20 27.90
N ARG A 424 -4.04 27.63 27.53
CA ARG A 424 -3.69 26.24 27.83
C ARG A 424 -3.79 25.93 29.32
N GLU A 425 -3.37 26.86 30.17
CA GLU A 425 -3.34 26.71 31.63
C GLU A 425 -4.76 26.67 32.21
N ASP A 426 -5.65 27.55 31.72
CA ASP A 426 -7.06 27.56 32.11
C ASP A 426 -7.74 26.21 31.80
N ILE A 427 -7.46 25.65 30.62
CA ILE A 427 -7.99 24.36 30.18
C ILE A 427 -7.42 23.22 31.03
N CYS A 428 -6.12 23.22 31.34
CA CYS A 428 -5.52 22.18 32.17
C CYS A 428 -6.07 22.21 33.61
N ASN A 429 -6.34 23.40 34.14
CA ASN A 429 -6.98 23.56 35.45
C ASN A 429 -8.42 23.06 35.47
N ASN A 430 -9.11 23.05 34.33
CA ASN A 430 -10.51 22.64 34.20
C ASN A 430 -10.69 21.48 33.20
N ILE A 431 -9.74 20.53 33.15
CA ILE A 431 -9.63 19.56 32.05
C ILE A 431 -10.88 18.73 31.78
N HIS A 432 -11.75 18.53 32.77
CA HIS A 432 -13.01 17.79 32.59
C HIS A 432 -14.00 18.52 31.66
N ILE A 433 -13.84 19.82 31.42
CA ILE A 433 -14.70 20.61 30.51
C ILE A 433 -14.76 19.98 29.11
N ILE A 434 -13.68 19.35 28.65
CA ILE A 434 -13.61 18.78 27.31
C ILE A 434 -14.46 17.52 27.13
N LEU A 435 -14.97 16.94 28.23
CA LEU A 435 -15.84 15.77 28.21
C LEU A 435 -17.28 16.13 27.74
N TYR A 436 -17.63 17.41 27.74
CA TYR A 436 -18.96 17.89 27.42
C TYR A 436 -19.03 18.38 25.95
N PRO A 437 -20.20 18.30 25.31
CA PRO A 437 -20.41 18.88 23.98
C PRO A 437 -20.24 20.40 23.99
N TRP A 438 -19.54 20.92 22.96
CA TRP A 438 -19.27 22.36 22.83
C TRP A 438 -20.53 23.23 22.80
N SER A 439 -21.61 22.76 22.16
CA SER A 439 -22.90 23.45 22.07
C SER A 439 -23.40 23.94 23.43
N ILE A 440 -23.26 23.09 24.46
CA ILE A 440 -23.77 23.33 25.80
C ILE A 440 -22.77 24.10 26.64
N ILE A 441 -21.48 23.79 26.50
CA ILE A 441 -20.40 24.60 27.08
C ILE A 441 -20.59 26.06 26.65
N ASN A 442 -20.79 26.31 25.36
CA ASN A 442 -20.99 27.65 24.81
C ASN A 442 -22.27 28.32 25.34
N LYS A 443 -23.39 27.58 25.43
CA LYS A 443 -24.65 28.09 25.99
C LYS A 443 -24.47 28.55 27.44
N VAL A 444 -23.82 27.72 28.26
CA VAL A 444 -23.56 28.03 29.68
C VAL A 444 -22.56 29.17 29.80
N LEU A 445 -21.47 29.16 29.03
CA LEU A 445 -20.48 30.24 29.03
C LEU A 445 -21.09 31.60 28.67
N LYS A 446 -21.95 31.66 27.66
CA LYS A 446 -22.68 32.89 27.32
C LYS A 446 -23.52 33.39 28.49
N SER A 447 -24.27 32.50 29.14
CA SER A 447 -25.08 32.88 30.31
C SER A 447 -24.24 33.41 31.49
N ILE A 448 -23.02 32.89 31.65
CA ILE A 448 -22.07 33.36 32.67
C ILE A 448 -21.52 34.74 32.29
N GLN A 449 -21.18 34.94 31.02
CA GLN A 449 -20.61 36.19 30.51
C GLN A 449 -21.63 37.33 30.46
N GLU A 450 -22.89 37.04 30.14
CA GLU A 450 -24.00 37.99 30.14
C GLU A 450 -24.48 38.36 31.55
N SER A 451 -24.05 37.62 32.58
CA SER A 451 -24.40 37.92 33.96
C SER A 451 -23.42 38.91 34.59
N ASP A 452 -23.93 40.07 35.01
CA ASP A 452 -23.16 41.10 35.73
C ASP A 452 -22.46 40.60 37.00
N LYS A 453 -22.96 39.50 37.57
CA LYS A 453 -22.41 38.87 38.78
C LYS A 453 -21.21 37.98 38.47
N TYR A 454 -21.19 37.30 37.32
CA TYR A 454 -20.18 36.29 37.00
C TYR A 454 -19.20 36.73 35.89
N SER A 455 -19.51 37.80 35.15
CA SER A 455 -18.66 38.34 34.08
C SER A 455 -17.29 38.82 34.55
N LYS A 456 -17.14 39.16 35.84
CA LYS A 456 -15.91 39.67 36.45
C LYS A 456 -14.86 38.59 36.77
N TYR A 457 -15.20 37.32 36.68
CA TYR A 457 -14.29 36.22 37.01
C TYR A 457 -13.23 36.00 35.93
N THR A 458 -12.07 35.47 36.35
CA THR A 458 -10.99 35.09 35.42
C THR A 458 -11.42 33.97 34.47
N PRO A 459 -10.77 33.80 33.30
CA PRO A 459 -11.12 32.74 32.35
C PRO A 459 -11.11 31.33 32.98
N SER A 460 -10.11 31.00 33.78
CA SER A 460 -10.09 29.73 34.54
C SER A 460 -11.30 29.57 35.48
N GLN A 461 -11.72 30.63 36.15
CA GLN A 461 -12.88 30.61 37.04
C GLN A 461 -14.20 30.51 36.25
N GLN A 462 -14.28 31.13 35.08
CA GLN A 462 -15.44 31.00 34.19
C GLN A 462 -15.61 29.56 33.70
N LEU A 463 -14.52 28.86 33.35
CA LEU A 463 -14.56 27.44 33.02
C LEU A 463 -14.98 26.57 34.21
N ALA A 464 -14.49 26.87 35.42
CA ALA A 464 -14.90 26.17 36.64
C ALA A 464 -16.40 26.37 36.94
N LEU A 465 -16.91 27.59 36.78
CA LEU A 465 -18.33 27.91 36.92
C LEU A 465 -19.16 27.21 35.84
N CYS A 466 -18.66 27.12 34.61
CA CYS A 466 -19.32 26.40 33.54
C CYS A 466 -19.50 24.92 33.90
N LEU A 467 -18.44 24.25 34.37
CA LEU A 467 -18.51 22.88 34.89
C LEU A 467 -19.53 22.77 36.03
N TYR A 468 -19.50 23.71 36.99
CA TYR A 468 -20.45 23.73 38.10
C TYR A 468 -21.90 23.79 37.62
N PHE A 469 -22.23 24.70 36.70
CA PHE A 469 -23.59 24.86 36.21
C PHE A 469 -24.08 23.68 35.37
N MET A 470 -23.19 22.95 34.70
CA MET A 470 -23.55 21.72 33.97
C MET A 470 -23.80 20.53 34.92
N GLU A 471 -23.14 20.48 36.08
CA GLU A 471 -23.19 19.33 36.99
C GLU A 471 -24.06 19.53 38.25
N LYS A 472 -24.40 20.78 38.61
CA LYS A 472 -25.13 21.09 39.87
C LYS A 472 -26.45 20.32 40.02
N ASP A 473 -27.18 20.12 38.92
CA ASP A 473 -28.50 19.47 38.91
C ASP A 473 -28.34 17.94 38.83
N ASN A 474 -27.12 17.46 38.55
CA ASN A 474 -26.74 16.05 38.50
C ASN A 474 -25.91 15.63 39.71
N HIS A 475 -25.88 16.44 40.78
CA HIS A 475 -25.14 16.17 42.01
C HIS A 475 -23.65 15.82 41.80
N PHE A 476 -23.03 16.32 40.73
CA PHE A 476 -21.63 16.05 40.39
C PHE A 476 -21.29 14.55 40.23
N THR A 477 -22.27 13.72 39.86
CA THR A 477 -22.03 12.31 39.53
C THR A 477 -21.30 12.13 38.19
N GLY A 478 -21.22 13.20 37.38
CA GLY A 478 -20.75 13.17 35.99
C GLY A 478 -21.84 12.75 35.01
N ASP A 479 -23.06 12.46 35.47
CA ASP A 479 -24.19 12.08 34.61
C ASP A 479 -24.69 13.24 33.75
N GLY A 480 -24.26 14.48 34.04
CA GLY A 480 -24.54 15.64 33.21
C GLY A 480 -24.15 15.41 31.76
N ILE A 481 -23.06 14.66 31.49
CA ILE A 481 -22.64 14.29 30.13
C ILE A 481 -23.76 13.58 29.33
N TRP A 482 -24.57 12.74 29.98
CA TRP A 482 -25.56 11.87 29.31
C TRP A 482 -26.90 12.55 29.09
N ASN A 483 -27.41 13.25 30.12
CA ASN A 483 -28.65 14.02 30.01
C ASN A 483 -28.54 15.04 28.86
N ILE A 484 -27.37 15.66 28.75
CA ILE A 484 -26.96 16.56 27.67
C ILE A 484 -26.92 15.86 26.30
N MET A 485 -26.35 14.65 26.21
CA MET A 485 -26.24 13.91 24.95
C MET A 485 -27.59 13.37 24.45
N GLU A 486 -28.55 13.13 25.34
CA GLU A 486 -29.92 12.74 24.98
C GLU A 486 -30.72 13.95 24.48
N GLU A 487 -30.59 15.11 25.12
CA GLU A 487 -31.18 16.38 24.64
C GLU A 487 -30.68 16.76 23.24
N GLU A 488 -29.37 16.64 22.96
CA GLU A 488 -28.84 16.88 21.61
C GLU A 488 -29.36 15.89 20.56
N ARG A 489 -29.61 14.63 20.96
CA ARG A 489 -30.13 13.61 20.05
C ARG A 489 -31.57 13.94 19.67
N GLN A 490 -32.39 14.30 20.66
CA GLN A 490 -33.77 14.75 20.45
C GLN A 490 -33.83 16.02 19.59
N LEU A 491 -32.94 16.99 19.78
CA LEU A 491 -32.85 18.19 18.95
C LEU A 491 -32.48 17.87 17.48
N LYS A 492 -31.50 16.99 17.25
CA LYS A 492 -31.09 16.58 15.89
C LYS A 492 -32.15 15.74 15.17
N ASP A 493 -32.88 14.90 15.90
CA ASP A 493 -33.98 14.11 15.34
C ASP A 493 -35.16 15.02 14.97
N ASN A 494 -35.43 16.05 15.79
CA ASN A 494 -36.43 17.07 15.48
C ASN A 494 -36.04 17.95 14.28
N GLU A 495 -34.77 18.34 14.13
CA GLU A 495 -34.29 19.09 12.95
C GLU A 495 -34.36 18.27 11.65
N LYS A 496 -34.09 16.96 11.70
CA LYS A 496 -34.26 16.06 10.55
C LYS A 496 -35.72 15.89 10.15
N ILE A 497 -36.63 15.86 11.11
CA ILE A 497 -38.08 15.81 10.85
C ILE A 497 -38.54 17.10 10.16
N VAL A 498 -38.06 18.27 10.62
CA VAL A 498 -38.39 19.58 10.03
C VAL A 498 -37.82 19.75 8.61
N LEU A 499 -36.61 19.25 8.34
CA LEU A 499 -36.03 19.25 7.00
C LEU A 499 -36.70 18.24 6.06
N GLY A 500 -37.17 17.11 6.58
CA GLY A 500 -37.93 16.11 5.82
C GLY A 500 -39.37 16.53 5.50
N THR A 501 -40.01 17.37 6.32
CA THR A 501 -41.36 17.88 6.02
C THR A 501 -41.36 18.98 4.96
N ASN A 502 -40.25 19.71 4.77
CA ASN A 502 -40.15 20.76 3.75
C ASN A 502 -39.88 20.24 2.33
N GLU A 503 -39.52 18.96 2.15
CA GLU A 503 -39.42 18.30 0.83
C GLU A 503 -40.73 17.61 0.41
N SER A 504 -41.72 17.54 1.29
CA SER A 504 -43.07 16.98 1.00
C SER A 504 -44.13 18.02 0.66
N SER A 505 -43.74 19.30 0.59
CA SER A 505 -44.61 20.41 0.21
C SER A 505 -43.87 21.38 -0.71
N ASN A 506 -43.54 20.91 -1.91
CA ASN A 506 -43.39 21.70 -3.14
C ASN A 506 -43.49 20.80 -4.37
#